data_AF-A0A6V7S8F9-F1
#
_entry.id   AF-A0A6V7S8F9-F1
#
_cell.length_a   1.000
_cell.length_b   1.000
_cell.length_c   1.000
_cell.angle_alpha   90.00
_cell.angle_beta   90.00
_cell.angle_gamma   90.00
#
_symmetry.space_group_name_H-M   'P 1'
#
loop_
_entity.id
_entity.type
_entity.pdbx_description
1 polymer ?
#
loop_
_entity_poly.entity_id
_entity_poly.type
_entity_poly.pdbx_seq_one_letter_code
_entity_poly.pdbx_strand_id
1 'polypeptide(L)'
;MHIVKIMKIVYNCFLVFLLVAMQKLYGALSNRLEKEEANFMNFMPSNSLLYPLDFQQNWQASEPIPVTIHYDVPSYGHKDLLMALESYNDLENYQKESEENKRRIIEEQNRLEDILWNKIQLIKMKDKMFHQSKHLRTYKDKI
;
A
#
# COMPACT_ATOMS: atom_id res chain seq x y z
N MET A 1 -50.28 -34.04 71.99
CA MET A 1 -49.00 -33.30 71.80
C MET A 1 -48.24 -33.70 70.51
N HIS A 2 -48.51 -34.85 69.87
CA HIS A 2 -47.83 -35.26 68.63
C HIS A 2 -48.31 -34.54 67.36
N ILE A 3 -49.62 -34.27 67.23
CA ILE A 3 -50.21 -33.62 66.04
C ILE A 3 -49.65 -32.21 65.83
N VAL A 4 -49.49 -31.43 66.90
CA VAL A 4 -48.92 -30.07 66.84
C VAL A 4 -47.45 -30.09 66.38
N LYS A 5 -46.67 -31.10 66.78
CA LYS A 5 -45.28 -31.27 66.31
C LYS A 5 -45.22 -31.63 64.83
N ILE A 6 -46.11 -32.52 64.37
CA ILE A 6 -46.19 -32.92 62.95
C ILE A 6 -46.58 -31.72 62.09
N MET A 7 -47.57 -30.93 62.51
CA MET A 7 -48.01 -29.74 61.78
C MET A 7 -46.91 -28.69 61.66
N LYS A 8 -46.08 -28.53 62.70
CA LYS A 8 -44.92 -27.64 62.69
C LYS A 8 -43.81 -28.11 61.75
N ILE A 9 -43.60 -29.42 61.64
CA ILE A 9 -42.64 -30.00 60.69
C ILE A 9 -43.12 -29.80 59.25
N VAL A 10 -44.39 -30.08 58.97
CA VAL A 10 -44.98 -29.89 57.63
C VAL A 10 -44.93 -28.41 57.23
N TYR A 11 -45.25 -27.49 58.14
CA TYR A 11 -45.15 -26.05 57.90
C TYR A 11 -43.71 -25.61 57.60
N ASN A 12 -42.73 -26.13 58.33
CA ASN A 12 -41.32 -25.82 58.08
C ASN A 12 -40.85 -26.38 56.73
N CYS A 13 -41.25 -27.60 56.36
CA CYS A 13 -40.95 -28.17 55.04
C CYS A 13 -41.59 -27.33 53.92
N PHE A 14 -42.85 -26.94 54.09
CA PHE A 14 -43.54 -26.07 53.14
C PHE A 14 -42.84 -24.72 52.97
N LEU A 15 -42.39 -24.10 54.06
CA LEU A 15 -41.64 -22.85 54.01
C LEU A 15 -40.31 -22.99 53.26
N VAL A 16 -39.58 -24.10 53.44
CA VAL A 16 -38.34 -24.35 52.70
C VAL A 16 -38.61 -24.51 51.21
N PHE A 17 -39.64 -25.26 50.83
CA PHE A 17 -40.04 -25.39 49.43
C PHE A 17 -40.48 -24.07 48.81
N LEU A 18 -41.22 -23.24 49.56
CA LEU A 18 -41.62 -21.91 49.13
C LEU A 18 -40.39 -21.02 48.90
N LEU A 19 -39.40 -21.07 49.78
CA LEU A 19 -38.16 -20.31 49.67
C LEU A 19 -37.35 -20.69 48.42
N VAL A 20 -37.22 -21.99 48.15
CA VAL A 20 -36.54 -22.51 46.95
C VAL A 20 -37.29 -22.11 45.68
N ALA A 21 -38.62 -22.19 45.68
CA ALA A 21 -39.44 -21.78 44.55
C ALA A 21 -39.32 -20.27 44.26
N MET A 22 -39.34 -19.44 45.31
CA MET A 22 -39.15 -17.99 45.20
C MET A 22 -37.74 -17.65 44.71
N GLN A 23 -36.70 -18.38 45.14
CA GLN A 23 -35.33 -18.19 44.64
C GLN A 23 -35.23 -18.50 43.13
N LYS A 24 -35.86 -19.58 42.67
CA LYS A 24 -35.89 -19.92 41.23
C LYS A 24 -36.69 -18.91 40.41
N LEU A 25 -37.83 -18.42 40.93
CA LEU A 25 -38.61 -17.37 40.28
C LEU A 25 -37.84 -16.05 40.22
N TYR A 26 -37.08 -15.71 41.27
CA TYR A 26 -36.24 -14.51 41.28
C TYR A 26 -35.10 -14.62 40.25
N GLY A 27 -34.49 -15.80 40.10
CA GLY A 27 -33.50 -16.07 39.06
C GLY A 27 -34.07 -16.01 37.64
N ALA A 28 -35.30 -16.48 37.43
CA ALA A 28 -35.97 -16.41 36.12
C ALA A 28 -36.49 -15.01 35.76
N LEU A 29 -36.91 -14.21 36.75
CA LEU A 29 -37.40 -12.83 36.55
C LEU A 29 -36.24 -11.84 36.40
N SER A 30 -35.13 -12.09 37.11
CA SER A 30 -33.86 -11.43 36.87
C SER A 30 -33.26 -11.99 35.59
N ASN A 31 -33.67 -11.43 34.43
CA ASN A 31 -32.97 -11.54 33.14
C ASN A 31 -31.53 -10.98 33.19
N ARG A 32 -30.82 -11.10 34.32
CA ARG A 32 -29.39 -11.30 34.29
C ARG A 32 -29.19 -12.66 33.65
N LEU A 33 -29.07 -12.64 32.33
CA LEU A 33 -28.13 -13.51 31.65
C LEU A 33 -26.86 -13.39 32.50
N GLU A 34 -26.57 -14.40 33.32
CA GLU A 34 -25.25 -14.49 33.95
C GLU A 34 -24.31 -14.37 32.77
N LYS A 35 -23.65 -13.22 32.66
CA LYS A 35 -22.57 -13.03 31.71
C LYS A 35 -21.57 -14.05 32.19
N GLU A 36 -21.55 -15.23 31.56
CA GLU A 36 -20.59 -16.29 31.87
C GLU A 36 -19.26 -15.57 31.94
N GLU A 37 -18.71 -15.42 33.15
CA GLU A 37 -17.46 -14.71 33.33
C GLU A 37 -16.47 -15.46 32.47
N ALA A 38 -16.05 -14.84 31.38
CA ALA A 38 -15.24 -15.48 30.35
C ALA A 38 -14.03 -16.08 31.05
N ASN A 39 -14.05 -17.42 31.19
CA ASN A 39 -13.08 -18.11 32.01
C ASN A 39 -11.72 -17.85 31.38
N PHE A 40 -10.76 -17.30 32.14
CA PHE A 40 -9.48 -16.84 31.60
C PHE A 40 -8.74 -17.95 30.81
N MET A 41 -8.99 -19.20 31.18
CA MET A 41 -8.49 -20.39 30.50
C MET A 41 -8.94 -20.51 29.03
N ASN A 42 -10.08 -19.93 28.66
CA ASN A 42 -10.58 -19.90 27.28
C ASN A 42 -9.77 -18.95 26.38
N PHE A 43 -8.84 -18.17 26.95
CA PHE A 43 -7.93 -17.31 26.19
C PHE A 43 -6.55 -17.94 25.92
N MET A 44 -6.31 -19.15 26.40
CA MET A 44 -5.03 -19.83 26.26
C MET A 44 -4.90 -20.55 24.92
N PRO A 45 -3.72 -20.50 24.28
CA PRO A 45 -3.48 -21.21 23.04
C PRO A 45 -3.63 -22.73 23.21
N SER A 46 -4.49 -23.32 22.38
CA SER A 46 -4.67 -24.77 22.29
C SER A 46 -4.02 -25.29 21.01
N ASN A 47 -3.43 -26.48 21.07
CA ASN A 47 -2.86 -27.14 19.88
C ASN A 47 -3.94 -27.78 18.98
N SER A 48 -5.21 -27.43 19.18
CA SER A 48 -6.33 -27.95 18.40
C SER A 48 -6.37 -27.31 17.01
N LEU A 49 -6.64 -28.09 15.97
CA LEU A 49 -6.90 -27.57 14.62
C LEU A 49 -8.10 -26.61 14.59
N LEU A 50 -9.04 -26.78 15.54
CA LEU A 50 -10.24 -25.97 15.67
C LEU A 50 -10.06 -24.78 16.61
N TYR A 51 -8.83 -24.52 17.09
CA TYR A 51 -8.51 -23.41 17.99
C TYR A 51 -9.09 -22.05 17.58
N PRO A 52 -9.14 -21.65 16.29
CA PRO A 52 -9.75 -20.38 15.91
C PRO A 52 -11.26 -20.28 16.23
N LEU A 53 -11.98 -21.41 16.31
CA LEU A 53 -13.41 -21.46 16.61
C LEU A 53 -13.69 -21.41 18.12
N ASP A 54 -12.71 -21.76 18.96
CA ASP A 54 -12.83 -21.74 20.42
C ASP A 54 -13.08 -20.31 20.95
N PHE A 55 -12.68 -19.29 20.19
CA PHE A 55 -12.88 -17.87 20.52
C PHE A 55 -14.17 -17.28 19.95
N GLN A 56 -14.90 -18.01 19.11
CA GLN A 56 -16.04 -17.45 18.39
C GLN A 56 -17.14 -17.01 19.36
N GLN A 57 -17.44 -17.81 20.38
CA GLN A 57 -18.44 -17.47 21.39
C GLN A 57 -18.00 -16.26 22.24
N ASN A 58 -16.73 -16.23 22.65
CA ASN A 58 -16.16 -15.12 23.42
C ASN A 58 -16.12 -13.82 22.59
N TRP A 59 -15.81 -13.92 21.30
CA TRP A 59 -15.82 -12.80 20.37
C TRP A 59 -17.23 -12.27 20.11
N GLN A 60 -18.22 -13.14 19.97
CA GLN A 60 -19.61 -12.76 19.77
C GLN A 60 -20.26 -12.17 21.04
N ALA A 61 -19.78 -12.57 22.22
CA ALA A 61 -20.23 -12.07 23.50
C ALA A 61 -19.48 -10.81 23.98
N SER A 62 -18.39 -10.42 23.31
CA SER A 62 -17.63 -9.23 23.69
C SER A 62 -18.26 -7.95 23.17
N GLU A 63 -18.19 -6.90 23.98
CA GLU A 63 -18.59 -5.56 23.56
C GLU A 63 -17.47 -4.96 22.70
N PRO A 64 -17.78 -4.30 21.56
CA PRO A 64 -16.76 -3.70 20.71
C PRO A 64 -16.01 -2.62 21.50
N ILE A 65 -14.69 -2.75 21.57
CA ILE A 65 -13.83 -1.77 22.25
C ILE A 65 -13.62 -0.59 21.27
N PRO A 66 -14.07 0.62 21.59
CA PRO A 66 -13.84 1.78 20.72
C PRO A 66 -12.36 2.14 20.76
N VAL A 67 -11.67 1.92 19.66
CA VAL A 67 -10.28 2.38 19.48
C VAL A 67 -10.33 3.73 18.78
N THR A 68 -9.91 4.78 19.47
CA THR A 68 -9.72 6.09 18.84
C THR A 68 -8.38 6.09 18.12
N ILE A 69 -8.41 5.84 16.81
CA ILE A 69 -7.22 5.93 15.97
C ILE A 69 -7.11 7.39 15.52
N HIS A 70 -6.11 8.10 16.02
CA HIS A 70 -5.72 9.38 15.45
C HIS A 70 -4.93 9.11 14.17
N TYR A 71 -5.57 9.30 13.03
CA TYR A 71 -4.93 9.25 11.72
C TYR A 71 -5.22 10.55 10.97
N ASP A 72 -4.18 11.13 10.39
CA ASP A 72 -4.34 12.22 9.44
C ASP A 72 -4.67 11.62 8.07
N VAL A 73 -5.86 11.90 7.56
CA VAL A 73 -6.17 11.64 6.15
C VAL A 73 -5.54 12.77 5.34
N PRO A 74 -4.56 12.51 4.45
CA PRO A 74 -4.11 13.54 3.54
C PRO A 74 -5.30 13.95 2.67
N SER A 75 -5.81 15.15 2.94
CA SER A 75 -6.80 15.77 2.08
C SER A 75 -6.03 16.37 0.92
N TYR A 76 -6.08 15.71 -0.25
CA TYR A 76 -5.57 16.27 -1.49
C TYR A 76 -6.27 17.60 -1.75
N GLY A 77 -5.66 18.68 -1.29
CA GLY A 77 -6.25 20.00 -1.31
C GLY A 77 -5.99 20.69 -2.64
N HIS A 78 -6.54 21.89 -2.81
CA HIS A 78 -6.24 22.74 -3.96
C HIS A 78 -4.72 22.95 -4.17
N LYS A 79 -3.95 23.01 -3.08
CA LYS A 79 -2.49 23.16 -3.11
C LYS A 79 -1.77 21.97 -3.72
N ASP A 80 -2.20 20.74 -3.43
CA ASP A 80 -1.57 19.53 -3.96
C ASP A 80 -1.87 19.38 -5.46
N LEU A 81 -3.08 19.75 -5.87
CA LEU A 81 -3.46 19.81 -7.28
C LEU A 81 -2.67 20.88 -8.04
N LEU A 82 -2.49 22.07 -7.46
CA LEU A 82 -1.64 23.11 -8.04
C LEU A 82 -0.19 22.65 -8.18
N MET A 83 0.36 22.03 -7.14
CA MET A 83 1.72 21.50 -7.15
C MET A 83 1.89 20.41 -8.22
N ALA A 84 0.92 19.51 -8.35
CA ALA A 84 0.90 18.52 -9.42
C ALA A 84 0.87 19.19 -10.79
N LEU A 85 -0.04 20.15 -11.02
CA LEU A 85 -0.15 20.89 -12.28
C LEU A 85 1.15 21.64 -12.62
N GLU A 86 1.77 22.30 -11.65
CA GLU A 86 3.05 22.99 -11.81
C GLU A 86 4.15 22.00 -12.21
N SER A 87 4.26 20.87 -11.51
CA SER A 87 5.22 19.82 -11.86
C SER A 87 5.04 19.24 -13.26
N TYR A 88 3.78 19.08 -13.72
CA TYR A 88 3.49 18.62 -15.07
C TYR A 88 3.90 19.65 -16.13
N ASN A 89 3.66 20.94 -15.87
CA ASN A 89 4.07 22.02 -16.75
C ASN A 89 5.60 22.13 -16.84
N ASP A 90 6.30 22.01 -15.72
CA ASP A 90 7.76 21.99 -15.70
C ASP A 90 8.30 20.81 -16.50
N LEU A 91 7.73 19.62 -16.31
CA LEU A 91 8.12 18.42 -17.05
C LEU A 91 7.92 18.59 -18.57
N GLU A 92 6.80 19.18 -18.99
CA GLU A 92 6.53 19.49 -20.40
C GLU A 92 7.57 20.46 -20.97
N ASN A 93 7.92 21.51 -20.22
CA ASN A 93 8.95 22.46 -20.62
C ASN A 93 10.32 21.79 -20.76
N TYR A 94 10.73 20.96 -19.81
CA TYR A 94 11.98 20.19 -19.89
C TYR A 94 12.00 19.26 -21.10
N GLN A 95 10.88 18.59 -21.38
CA GLN A 95 10.78 17.70 -22.54
C GLN A 95 10.94 18.48 -23.85
N LYS A 96 10.27 19.64 -23.96
CA LYS A 96 10.37 20.52 -25.12
C LYS A 96 11.80 21.01 -25.34
N GLU A 97 12.46 21.47 -24.27
CA GLU A 97 13.86 21.92 -24.34
C GLU A 97 14.81 20.78 -24.75
N SER A 98 14.59 19.57 -24.21
CA SER A 98 15.34 18.37 -24.57
C SER A 98 15.20 18.01 -26.06
N GLU A 99 13.98 18.08 -26.60
CA GLU A 99 13.73 17.84 -28.02
C GLU A 99 14.38 18.91 -28.91
N GLU A 100 14.32 20.18 -28.51
CA GLU A 100 14.98 21.27 -29.24
C GLU A 100 16.51 21.13 -29.22
N ASN A 101 17.09 20.73 -28.08
CA ASN A 101 18.51 20.43 -27.98
C ASN A 101 18.92 19.26 -28.90
N LYS A 102 18.11 18.19 -28.97
CA LYS A 102 18.37 17.08 -29.90
C LYS A 102 18.37 17.55 -31.36
N ARG A 103 17.42 18.41 -31.75
CA ARG A 103 17.36 18.98 -33.11
C ARG A 103 18.61 19.81 -33.41
N ARG A 104 19.02 20.69 -32.49
CA ARG A 104 20.26 21.49 -32.62
C ARG A 104 21.51 20.63 -32.78
N ILE A 105 21.63 19.54 -32.01
CA ILE A 105 22.77 18.61 -32.11
C ILE A 105 22.81 17.95 -33.49
N ILE A 106 21.68 17.48 -34.00
CA ILE A 106 21.61 16.83 -35.33
C ILE A 106 21.97 17.82 -36.43
N GLU A 107 21.47 19.05 -36.36
CA GLU A 107 21.80 20.10 -37.33
C GLU A 107 23.30 20.41 -37.35
N GLU A 108 23.91 20.56 -36.17
CA GLU A 108 25.36 20.77 -36.05
C GLU A 108 26.18 19.57 -36.55
N GLN A 109 25.73 18.34 -36.29
CA GLN A 109 26.37 17.14 -36.82
C GLN A 109 26.35 17.11 -38.35
N ASN A 110 25.19 17.39 -38.95
CA ASN A 110 25.05 17.45 -40.41
C ASN A 110 25.95 18.54 -41.01
N ARG A 111 25.99 19.73 -40.38
CA ARG A 111 26.87 20.82 -40.82
C ARG A 111 28.34 20.41 -40.78
N LEU A 112 28.77 19.73 -39.72
CA LEU A 112 30.15 19.24 -39.60
C LEU A 112 30.46 18.15 -40.63
N GLU A 113 29.50 17.26 -40.90
CA GLU A 113 29.62 16.22 -41.93
C GLU A 113 29.83 16.85 -43.32
N ASP A 114 29.03 17.85 -43.69
CA ASP A 114 29.18 18.57 -44.96
C ASP A 114 30.55 19.25 -45.08
N ILE A 115 31.01 19.91 -44.01
CA ILE A 115 32.34 20.53 -43.97
C ILE A 115 33.44 19.48 -44.15
N LEU A 116 33.32 18.34 -43.48
CA LEU A 116 34.28 17.24 -43.59
C LEU A 116 34.30 16.67 -45.01
N TRP A 117 33.13 16.45 -45.60
CA TRP A 117 32.97 15.94 -46.96
C TRP A 117 33.63 16.88 -47.99
N ASN A 118 33.40 18.18 -47.85
CA ASN A 118 34.02 19.20 -48.68
C ASN A 118 35.56 19.18 -48.57
N LYS A 119 36.10 19.07 -47.35
CA LYS A 119 37.54 18.95 -47.13
C LYS A 119 38.12 17.70 -47.79
N ILE A 120 37.44 16.55 -47.67
CA ILE A 120 37.87 15.30 -48.30
C ILE A 120 37.93 15.45 -49.82
N GLN A 121 36.93 16.09 -50.44
CA GLN A 121 36.94 16.32 -51.89
C GLN A 121 38.09 17.21 -52.34
N LEU A 122 38.36 18.29 -51.61
CA LEU A 122 39.49 19.17 -51.90
C LEU A 122 40.83 18.43 -51.83
N ILE A 123 41.01 17.56 -50.84
CA ILE A 123 42.22 16.73 -50.72
C ILE A 123 42.32 15.78 -51.90
N LYS A 124 41.24 15.05 -52.25
CA LYS A 124 41.22 14.15 -53.41
C LYS A 124 41.58 14.86 -54.73
N MET A 125 41.07 16.08 -54.93
CA MET A 125 41.41 16.89 -56.09
C MET A 125 42.88 17.30 -56.11
N LYS A 126 43.42 17.74 -54.97
CA LYS A 126 44.84 18.09 -54.83
C LYS A 126 45.76 16.90 -55.08
N ASP A 127 45.45 15.74 -54.53
CA ASP A 127 46.22 14.51 -54.75
C ASP A 127 46.23 14.12 -56.23
N LYS A 128 45.07 14.19 -56.90
CA LYS A 128 44.96 13.93 -58.34
C LYS A 128 45.83 14.89 -59.16
N MET A 129 45.80 16.19 -58.85
CA MET A 129 46.65 17.19 -59.50
C MET A 129 48.14 16.94 -59.24
N PHE A 130 48.51 16.57 -58.01
CA PHE A 130 49.88 16.25 -57.66
C PHE A 130 50.40 15.04 -58.46
N HIS A 131 49.62 13.96 -58.55
CA HIS A 131 49.96 12.79 -59.35
C HIS A 131 50.10 13.12 -60.84
N GLN A 132 49.20 13.93 -61.41
CA GLN A 132 49.30 14.40 -62.79
C GLN A 132 50.58 15.24 -63.02
N SER A 133 50.91 16.16 -62.11
CA SER A 133 52.12 16.99 -62.23
C SER A 133 53.40 16.15 -62.18
N LYS A 134 53.45 15.11 -61.33
CA LYS A 134 54.57 14.18 -61.21
C LYS A 134 54.74 13.38 -62.51
N HIS A 135 53.64 12.90 -63.09
CA HIS A 135 53.64 12.21 -64.37
C HIS A 135 54.12 13.10 -65.52
N LEU A 136 53.73 14.37 -65.54
CA LEU A 136 54.18 15.32 -66.58
C LEU A 136 55.68 15.60 -66.46
N ARG A 137 56.22 15.75 -65.24
CA ARG A 137 57.67 15.91 -65.02
C ARG A 137 58.45 14.68 -65.49
N THR A 138 58.05 13.48 -65.10
CA THR A 138 58.75 12.25 -65.53
C THR A 138 58.74 12.01 -67.03
N TYR A 139 57.75 12.54 -67.75
CA TYR A 139 57.72 12.50 -69.22
C TYR A 139 58.58 13.60 -69.86
N LYS A 140 58.60 14.81 -69.29
CA LYS A 140 59.48 15.90 -69.73
C LYS A 140 60.95 15.50 -69.63
N ASP A 141 61.34 14.84 -68.55
CA ASP A 141 62.73 14.42 -68.32
C ASP A 141 63.17 13.25 -69.23
N LYS A 142 62.27 12.69 -70.05
CA LYS A 142 62.55 11.62 -71.03
C LYS A 142 62.73 12.12 -72.47
N ILE A 143 62.46 13.39 -72.75
CA ILE A 143 62.65 14.05 -74.06
C ILE A 143 63.97 14.81 -74.02
#